data_AF-A0AAV2TU29-F1
#
_entry.id   AF-A0AAV2TU29-F1
#
_cell.length_a   1.000
_cell.length_b   1.000
_cell.length_c   1.000
_cell.angle_alpha   90.00
_cell.angle_beta   90.00
_cell.angle_gamma   90.00
#
_symmetry.space_group_name_H-M   'P 1'
#
loop_
_entity.id
_entity.type
_entity.pdbx_description
1 polymer ?
#
loop_
_entity_poly.entity_id
_entity_poly.type
_entity_poly.pdbx_seq_one_letter_code
_entity_poly.pdbx_strand_id
1 'polypeptide(L)'
;MSASKTTGNQAQLTDHRLSNLAMAAFVGDWKREKAENYDKICEKLGISNELIQKIRGAESVIKVRELGDGRYHVVRDSVFGPVDIKFKFGEEVEYTGLDGKQVKVTVYQLSPTKIEQKQKRGDLELNSIGEVNGNEMTQSIQHGGYTCKMTFKKI
;
A
#
# COMPACT_ATOMS: atom_id res chain seq x y z
N MET A 1 15.68 40.59 36.69
CA MET A 1 16.08 40.49 35.26
C MET A 1 15.98 39.03 34.87
N SER A 2 14.92 38.66 34.17
CA SER A 2 14.63 37.27 33.81
C SER A 2 14.99 37.05 32.35
N ALA A 3 15.82 36.05 32.07
CA ALA A 3 15.96 35.46 30.75
C ALA A 3 16.52 34.03 30.85
N SER A 4 15.65 33.07 31.13
CA SER A 4 15.91 31.67 30.79
C SER A 4 15.50 31.48 29.32
N LYS A 5 16.48 31.34 28.42
CA LYS A 5 16.22 30.94 27.04
C LYS A 5 16.11 29.43 26.97
N THR A 6 14.90 28.97 26.69
CA THR A 6 14.54 27.61 26.34
C THR A 6 15.26 27.20 25.05
N THR A 7 16.32 26.39 25.17
CA THR A 7 16.89 25.65 24.05
C THR A 7 16.25 24.27 24.03
N GLY A 8 15.10 24.19 23.39
CA GLY A 8 14.46 22.94 23.04
C GLY A 8 13.80 23.12 21.69
N ASN A 9 13.92 22.10 20.84
CA ASN A 9 13.00 21.85 19.74
C ASN A 9 13.38 22.36 18.33
N GLN A 10 14.62 22.19 17.87
CA GLN A 10 14.91 22.20 16.41
C GLN A 10 14.92 20.79 15.80
N ALA A 11 15.39 19.77 16.53
CA ALA A 11 15.46 18.39 16.03
C ALA A 11 14.08 17.70 15.88
N GLN A 12 13.12 17.99 16.77
CA GLN A 12 11.77 17.42 16.72
C GLN A 12 10.91 18.04 15.59
N LEU A 13 11.16 19.30 15.23
CA LEU A 13 10.47 19.98 14.12
C LEU A 13 10.93 19.48 12.75
N THR A 14 12.20 19.08 12.60
CA THR A 14 12.74 18.54 11.35
C THR A 14 12.31 17.10 11.12
N ASP A 15 12.23 16.29 12.16
CA ASP A 15 11.81 14.88 12.10
C ASP A 15 10.35 14.76 11.64
N HIS A 16 9.45 15.55 12.22
CA HIS A 16 8.04 15.58 11.82
C HIS A 16 7.81 16.04 10.37
N ARG A 17 8.62 16.97 9.85
CA ARG A 17 8.50 17.45 8.46
C ARG A 17 8.95 16.40 7.43
N LEU A 18 9.97 15.62 7.77
CA LEU A 18 10.44 14.52 6.92
C LEU A 18 9.48 13.33 6.95
N SER A 19 8.87 13.02 8.11
CA SER A 19 7.80 12.02 8.19
C SER A 19 6.57 12.40 7.37
N ASN A 20 6.25 13.70 7.29
CA ASN A 20 5.08 14.21 6.56
C ASN A 20 5.21 14.08 5.02
N LEU A 21 6.42 13.86 4.49
CA LEU A 21 6.67 13.70 3.06
C LEU A 21 6.65 12.24 2.61
N ALA A 22 6.62 11.29 3.54
CA ALA A 22 6.94 9.90 3.26
C ALA A 22 5.86 9.17 2.42
N MET A 23 4.60 9.62 2.45
CA MET A 23 3.50 9.13 1.57
C MET A 23 2.57 10.24 1.06
N ALA A 24 2.96 11.52 1.14
CA ALA A 24 2.03 12.61 0.82
C ALA A 24 1.34 12.45 -0.55
N ALA A 25 2.05 11.88 -1.54
CA ALA A 25 1.49 11.59 -2.87
C ALA A 25 0.37 10.53 -2.85
N PHE A 26 0.46 9.52 -1.97
CA PHE A 26 -0.48 8.39 -1.91
C PHE A 26 -1.70 8.66 -1.02
N VAL A 27 -1.68 9.66 -0.15
CA VAL A 27 -2.82 9.98 0.73
C VAL A 27 -4.03 10.40 -0.11
N GLY A 28 -5.15 9.71 0.11
CA GLY A 28 -6.41 9.92 -0.62
C GLY A 28 -7.17 8.62 -0.88
N ASP A 29 -8.25 8.73 -1.64
CA ASP A 29 -9.01 7.60 -2.13
C ASP A 29 -8.71 7.37 -3.61
N TRP A 30 -8.51 6.12 -3.99
CA TRP A 30 -8.07 5.72 -5.32
C TRP A 30 -8.97 4.65 -5.87
N LYS A 31 -9.64 4.93 -6.98
CA LYS A 31 -10.51 3.98 -7.68
C LYS A 31 -9.78 3.33 -8.84
N ARG A 32 -9.85 2.01 -8.96
CA ARG A 32 -9.25 1.26 -10.06
C ARG A 32 -9.93 1.64 -11.38
N GLU A 33 -9.15 2.12 -12.33
CA GLU A 33 -9.60 2.47 -13.69
C GLU A 33 -9.28 1.34 -14.67
N LYS A 34 -8.09 0.76 -14.56
CA LYS A 34 -7.59 -0.26 -15.49
C LYS A 34 -6.82 -1.35 -14.77
N ALA A 35 -6.88 -2.58 -15.28
CA ALA A 35 -6.03 -3.68 -14.86
C ALA A 35 -5.61 -4.53 -16.07
N GLU A 36 -4.32 -4.67 -16.28
CA GLU A 36 -3.71 -5.43 -17.37
C GLU A 36 -3.10 -6.72 -16.82
N ASN A 37 -3.32 -7.85 -17.50
CA ASN A 37 -2.86 -9.19 -17.10
C ASN A 37 -3.29 -9.64 -15.68
N TYR A 38 -4.33 -9.01 -15.12
CA TYR A 38 -4.82 -9.31 -13.78
C TYR A 38 -5.37 -10.72 -13.66
N ASP A 39 -6.21 -11.16 -14.60
CA ASP A 39 -6.80 -12.49 -14.56
C ASP A 39 -5.71 -13.57 -14.63
N LYS A 40 -4.72 -13.40 -15.53
CA LYS A 40 -3.57 -14.30 -15.67
C LYS A 40 -2.75 -14.42 -14.40
N ILE A 41 -2.46 -13.30 -13.71
CA ILE A 41 -1.69 -13.37 -12.47
C ILE A 41 -2.53 -14.03 -11.37
N CYS A 42 -3.83 -13.75 -11.29
CA CYS A 42 -4.72 -14.38 -10.31
C CYS A 42 -4.81 -15.90 -10.51
N GLU A 43 -4.93 -16.36 -11.76
CA GLU A 43 -4.89 -17.79 -12.10
C GLU A 43 -3.57 -18.44 -11.64
N LYS A 44 -2.42 -17.77 -11.88
CA LYS A 44 -1.10 -18.26 -11.42
C LYS A 44 -0.97 -18.29 -9.90
N LEU A 45 -1.69 -17.42 -9.20
CA LEU A 45 -1.78 -17.41 -7.74
C LEU A 45 -2.79 -18.44 -7.20
N GLY A 46 -3.41 -19.25 -8.07
CA GLY A 46 -4.39 -20.27 -7.70
C GLY A 46 -5.75 -19.70 -7.30
N ILE A 47 -6.07 -18.46 -7.69
CA ILE A 47 -7.38 -17.86 -7.46
C ILE A 47 -8.39 -18.50 -8.43
N SER A 48 -9.56 -18.90 -7.92
CA SER A 48 -10.60 -19.49 -8.76
C SER A 48 -11.18 -18.46 -9.75
N ASN A 49 -11.56 -18.92 -10.94
CA ASN A 49 -12.17 -18.07 -11.96
C ASN A 49 -13.42 -17.35 -11.44
N GLU A 50 -14.23 -18.00 -10.61
CA GLU A 50 -15.41 -17.39 -9.98
C GLU A 50 -15.04 -16.17 -9.14
N LEU A 51 -13.99 -16.27 -8.30
CA LEU A 51 -13.52 -15.17 -7.46
C LEU A 51 -12.88 -14.05 -8.30
N ILE A 52 -12.16 -14.39 -9.38
CA ILE A 52 -11.63 -13.41 -10.33
C ILE A 52 -12.76 -12.58 -10.94
N GLN A 53 -13.81 -13.23 -11.44
CA GLN A 53 -14.97 -12.54 -12.05
C GLN A 53 -15.70 -11.66 -11.04
N LYS A 54 -15.91 -12.15 -9.80
CA LYS A 54 -16.53 -11.37 -8.73
C LYS A 54 -15.75 -10.08 -8.44
N ILE A 55 -14.43 -10.16 -8.33
CA ILE A 55 -13.57 -9.02 -8.01
C ILE A 55 -13.42 -8.06 -9.19
N ARG A 56 -13.55 -8.57 -10.42
CA ARG A 56 -13.56 -7.73 -11.62
C ARG A 56 -14.81 -6.88 -11.72
N GLY A 57 -15.97 -7.45 -11.37
CA GLY A 57 -17.25 -6.73 -11.34
C GLY A 57 -17.40 -5.79 -10.14
N ALA A 58 -16.61 -5.99 -9.08
CA ALA A 58 -16.61 -5.12 -7.91
C ALA A 58 -15.84 -3.81 -8.16
N GLU A 59 -16.37 -2.72 -7.61
CA GLU A 59 -15.62 -1.48 -7.50
C GLU A 59 -14.42 -1.70 -6.56
N SER A 60 -13.22 -1.31 -7.01
CA SER A 60 -12.00 -1.46 -6.22
C SER A 60 -11.50 -0.07 -5.83
N VAL A 61 -11.62 0.23 -4.53
CA VAL A 61 -11.14 1.48 -3.93
C VAL A 61 -10.02 1.17 -2.93
N ILE A 62 -8.94 1.94 -3.00
CA ILE A 62 -7.87 1.97 -2.01
C ILE A 62 -7.98 3.28 -1.26
N LYS A 63 -8.15 3.20 0.06
CA LYS A 63 -8.17 4.35 0.95
C LYS A 63 -6.85 4.41 1.70
N VAL A 64 -6.13 5.51 1.56
CA VAL A 64 -4.88 5.77 2.26
C VAL A 64 -5.05 7.00 3.14
N ARG A 65 -4.73 6.88 4.42
CA ARG A 65 -4.79 7.98 5.40
C ARG A 65 -3.48 8.10 6.14
N GLU A 66 -3.06 9.33 6.40
CA GLU A 66 -1.96 9.62 7.32
C GLU A 66 -2.51 9.75 8.74
N LEU A 67 -1.89 9.05 9.68
CA LEU A 67 -2.28 9.06 11.09
C LEU A 67 -1.35 9.92 11.96
N GLY A 68 -0.30 10.49 11.37
CA GLY A 68 0.79 11.16 12.08
C GLY A 68 1.88 10.21 12.57
N ASP A 69 3.01 10.77 12.99
CA ASP A 69 4.17 10.03 13.51
C ASP A 69 4.71 8.95 12.55
N GLY A 70 4.65 9.23 11.25
CA GLY A 70 5.06 8.31 10.18
C GLY A 70 4.16 7.08 10.02
N ARG A 71 2.98 7.05 10.65
CA ARG A 71 1.99 5.97 10.53
C ARG A 71 0.98 6.26 9.43
N TYR A 72 0.67 5.22 8.66
CA TYR A 72 -0.34 5.26 7.60
C TYR A 72 -1.37 4.16 7.83
N HIS A 73 -2.61 4.44 7.43
CA HIS A 73 -3.72 3.50 7.43
C HIS A 73 -4.15 3.22 6.00
N VAL A 74 -4.22 1.94 5.64
CA VAL A 74 -4.67 1.49 4.33
C VAL A 74 -5.86 0.55 4.48
N VAL A 75 -6.93 0.88 3.77
CA VAL A 75 -8.11 0.03 3.60
C VAL A 75 -8.31 -0.23 2.12
N ARG A 76 -8.40 -1.50 1.72
CA ARG A 76 -8.63 -1.88 0.32
C ARG A 76 -9.18 -3.29 0.19
N ASP A 77 -9.75 -3.59 -0.96
CA ASP A 77 -10.04 -4.96 -1.36
C ASP A 77 -8.82 -5.64 -2.01
N SER A 78 -8.72 -6.96 -1.84
CA SER A 78 -7.74 -7.82 -2.49
C SER A 78 -8.37 -9.17 -2.87
N VAL A 79 -7.69 -9.93 -3.73
CA VAL A 79 -8.10 -11.30 -4.08
C VAL A 79 -8.08 -12.28 -2.92
N PHE A 80 -7.41 -11.92 -1.81
CA PHE A 80 -7.33 -12.72 -0.61
C PHE A 80 -8.27 -12.21 0.51
N GLY A 81 -9.13 -11.23 0.20
CA GLY A 81 -10.03 -10.58 1.14
C GLY A 81 -9.70 -9.10 1.38
N PRO A 82 -10.51 -8.40 2.19
CA PRO A 82 -10.25 -7.01 2.56
C PRO A 82 -8.96 -6.90 3.37
N VAL A 83 -8.25 -5.80 3.17
CA VAL A 83 -7.04 -5.42 3.89
C VAL A 83 -7.38 -4.15 4.68
N ASP A 84 -7.11 -4.18 5.98
CA ASP A 84 -7.20 -3.04 6.89
C ASP A 84 -5.97 -3.09 7.80
N ILE A 85 -4.95 -2.29 7.45
CA ILE A 85 -3.66 -2.30 8.16
C ILE A 85 -3.19 -0.89 8.46
N LYS A 86 -2.54 -0.75 9.62
CA LYS A 86 -1.79 0.45 9.99
C LYS A 86 -0.31 0.09 9.99
N PHE A 87 0.51 0.85 9.27
CA PHE A 87 1.93 0.53 9.11
C PHE A 87 2.81 1.78 9.23
N LYS A 88 4.10 1.55 9.46
CA LYS A 88 5.19 2.50 9.22
C LYS A 88 6.12 1.92 8.17
N PHE A 89 6.83 2.77 7.45
CA PHE A 89 7.78 2.29 6.45
C PHE A 89 8.91 1.46 7.07
N GLY A 90 9.22 0.35 6.41
CA GLY A 90 10.26 -0.59 6.85
C GLY A 90 9.86 -1.51 8.00
N GLU A 91 8.71 -1.29 8.63
CA GLU A 91 8.20 -2.14 9.72
C GLU A 91 7.27 -3.23 9.15
N GLU A 92 7.48 -4.47 9.57
CA GLU A 92 6.61 -5.59 9.22
C GLU A 92 5.30 -5.47 10.01
N VAL A 93 4.18 -5.53 9.29
CA VAL A 93 2.85 -5.68 9.88
C VAL A 93 2.28 -7.05 9.55
N GLU A 94 1.51 -7.59 10.48
CA GLU A 94 0.92 -8.91 10.35
C GLU A 94 -0.60 -8.85 10.55
N TYR A 95 -1.32 -9.56 9.71
CA TYR A 95 -2.77 -9.74 9.83
C TYR A 95 -3.19 -11.14 9.41
N THR A 96 -4.38 -11.56 9.83
CA THR A 96 -4.96 -12.84 9.42
C THR A 96 -5.96 -12.60 8.30
N GLY A 97 -5.74 -13.22 7.14
CA GLY A 97 -6.68 -13.19 6.03
C GLY A 97 -7.98 -13.93 6.36
N LEU A 98 -9.03 -13.71 5.56
CA LEU A 98 -10.33 -14.37 5.77
C LEU A 98 -10.27 -15.90 5.68
N ASP A 99 -9.27 -16.45 5.00
CA ASP A 99 -9.03 -17.89 4.91
C ASP A 99 -8.16 -18.45 6.06
N GLY A 100 -7.93 -17.66 7.11
CA GLY A 100 -7.14 -18.05 8.28
C GLY A 100 -5.63 -18.05 8.06
N LYS A 101 -5.15 -17.70 6.85
CA LYS A 101 -3.72 -17.61 6.57
C LYS A 101 -3.14 -16.32 7.12
N GLN A 102 -1.99 -16.45 7.77
CA GLN A 102 -1.22 -15.32 8.25
C GLN A 102 -0.56 -14.60 7.07
N VAL A 103 -0.64 -13.28 7.07
CA VAL A 103 -0.08 -12.42 6.03
C VAL A 103 0.84 -11.41 6.68
N LYS A 104 2.09 -11.39 6.23
CA LYS A 104 3.11 -10.40 6.61
C LYS A 104 3.28 -9.42 5.47
N VAL A 105 3.30 -8.13 5.79
CA VAL A 105 3.47 -7.06 4.81
C VAL A 105 4.49 -6.07 5.33
N THR A 106 5.45 -5.72 4.49
CA THR A 106 6.37 -4.59 4.74
C THR A 106 6.31 -3.66 3.55
N VAL A 107 6.12 -2.37 3.83
CA VAL A 107 6.10 -1.31 2.82
C VAL A 107 7.38 -0.50 2.97
N TYR A 108 8.08 -0.28 1.87
CA TYR A 108 9.29 0.53 1.80
C TYR A 108 9.02 1.76 0.93
N GLN A 109 9.48 2.91 1.40
CA GLN A 109 9.51 4.11 0.59
C GLN A 109 10.76 4.09 -0.28
N LEU A 110 10.58 4.16 -1.61
CA LEU A 110 11.69 4.30 -2.56
C LEU A 110 11.92 5.76 -2.95
N SER A 111 10.84 6.54 -3.02
CA SER A 111 10.85 7.99 -3.24
C SER A 111 9.55 8.62 -2.71
N PRO A 112 9.38 9.96 -2.72
CA PRO A 112 8.12 10.61 -2.35
C PRO A 112 6.89 10.15 -3.16
N THR A 113 7.12 9.59 -4.34
CA THR A 113 6.06 9.13 -5.26
C THR A 113 6.11 7.63 -5.52
N LYS A 114 7.02 6.88 -4.91
CA LYS A 114 7.24 5.46 -5.23
C LYS A 114 7.45 4.61 -3.98
N ILE A 115 6.74 3.49 -3.93
CA ILE A 115 6.82 2.50 -2.86
C ILE A 115 7.09 1.10 -3.41
N GLU A 116 7.73 0.28 -2.59
CA GLU A 116 7.78 -1.17 -2.75
C GLU A 116 6.99 -1.82 -1.60
N GLN A 117 6.10 -2.74 -1.91
CA GLN A 117 5.41 -3.55 -0.91
C GLN A 117 5.79 -5.02 -1.12
N LYS A 118 6.37 -5.61 -0.07
CA LYS A 118 6.62 -7.05 0.04
C LYS A 118 5.54 -7.68 0.88
N GLN A 119 4.95 -8.75 0.38
CA GLN A 119 3.90 -9.51 1.06
C GLN A 119 4.26 -10.99 1.08
N LYS A 120 4.13 -11.62 2.24
CA LYS A 120 4.27 -13.06 2.41
C LYS A 120 2.99 -13.65 3.00
N ARG A 121 2.49 -14.73 2.41
CA ARG A 121 1.28 -15.44 2.83
C ARG A 121 1.49 -16.94 2.67
N GLY A 122 1.84 -17.63 3.76
CA GLY A 122 2.37 -18.99 3.68
C GLY A 122 3.63 -19.03 2.81
N ASP A 123 3.66 -19.91 1.81
CA ASP A 123 4.78 -20.02 0.86
C ASP A 123 4.71 -19.02 -0.30
N LEU A 124 3.62 -18.25 -0.41
CA LEU A 124 3.47 -17.25 -1.45
C LEU A 124 4.16 -15.95 -1.03
N GLU A 125 5.14 -15.53 -1.83
CA GLU A 125 5.79 -14.23 -1.72
C GLU A 125 5.47 -13.38 -2.95
N LEU A 126 5.05 -12.14 -2.69
CA LEU A 126 4.70 -11.16 -3.71
C LEU A 126 5.49 -9.87 -3.47
N ASN A 127 6.06 -9.35 -4.54
CA ASN A 127 6.60 -8.00 -4.56
C ASN A 127 5.74 -7.13 -5.48
N SER A 128 5.49 -5.90 -5.03
CA SER A 128 4.71 -4.94 -5.78
C SER A 128 5.32 -3.55 -5.71
N ILE A 129 5.24 -2.83 -6.83
CA ILE A 129 5.73 -1.45 -6.96
C ILE A 129 4.53 -0.54 -7.16
N GLY A 130 4.37 0.44 -6.28
CA GLY A 130 3.40 1.52 -6.40
C GLY A 130 4.08 2.82 -6.81
N GLU A 131 3.52 3.54 -7.77
CA GLU A 131 4.04 4.84 -8.20
C GLU A 131 2.90 5.82 -8.47
N VAL A 132 2.98 7.03 -7.90
CA VAL A 132 1.98 8.10 -8.06
C VAL A 132 2.53 9.19 -8.98
N ASN A 133 1.72 9.58 -9.96
CA ASN A 133 1.94 10.75 -10.78
C ASN A 133 0.66 11.61 -10.77
N GLY A 134 0.65 12.64 -9.93
CA GLY A 134 -0.52 13.50 -9.73
C GLY A 134 -1.74 12.72 -9.22
N ASN A 135 -2.78 12.66 -10.03
CA ASN A 135 -4.04 11.97 -9.73
C ASN A 135 -4.10 10.53 -10.26
N GLU A 136 -2.97 9.98 -10.70
CA GLU A 136 -2.87 8.59 -11.15
C GLU A 136 -1.89 7.80 -10.28
N MET A 137 -2.31 6.63 -9.81
CA MET A 137 -1.46 5.66 -9.14
C MET A 137 -1.37 4.40 -9.99
N THR A 138 -0.15 3.97 -10.28
CA THR A 138 0.13 2.66 -10.89
C THR A 138 0.58 1.69 -9.80
N GLN A 139 0.03 0.48 -9.79
CA GLN A 139 0.57 -0.66 -9.04
C GLN A 139 0.98 -1.77 -10.01
N SER A 140 2.19 -2.30 -9.85
CA SER A 140 2.69 -3.43 -10.64
C SER A 140 3.05 -4.59 -9.75
N ILE A 141 2.62 -5.80 -10.10
CA ILE A 141 2.92 -7.04 -9.37
C ILE A 141 3.59 -8.01 -10.34
N GLN A 142 4.69 -8.62 -9.92
CA GLN A 142 5.37 -9.65 -10.70
C GLN A 142 5.27 -10.99 -9.97
N HIS A 143 4.82 -12.02 -10.69
CA HIS A 143 4.75 -13.38 -10.17
C HIS A 143 4.81 -14.41 -11.31
N GLY A 144 5.63 -15.46 -11.16
CA GLY A 144 5.69 -16.57 -12.11
C GLY A 144 6.06 -16.18 -13.55
N GLY A 145 6.87 -15.12 -13.74
CA GLY A 145 7.25 -14.60 -15.06
C GLY A 145 6.21 -13.68 -15.72
N TYR A 146 5.10 -13.38 -15.03
CA TYR A 146 4.07 -12.45 -15.50
C TYR A 146 4.07 -11.16 -14.70
N THR A 147 3.77 -10.06 -15.38
CA THR A 147 3.57 -8.75 -14.77
C THR A 147 2.12 -8.33 -14.94
N CYS A 148 1.47 -8.06 -13.82
CA CYS A 148 0.18 -7.36 -13.77
C CYS A 148 0.42 -5.89 -13.49
N LYS A 149 -0.30 -5.01 -14.20
CA LYS A 149 -0.29 -3.56 -13.98
C LYS A 149 -1.72 -3.07 -13.74
N MET A 150 -1.94 -2.38 -12.63
CA MET A 150 -3.20 -1.75 -12.28
C MET A 150 -3.02 -0.24 -12.23
N THR A 151 -3.95 0.49 -12.82
CA THR A 151 -4.00 1.96 -12.79
C THR A 151 -5.22 2.39 -11.98
N PHE A 152 -5.01 3.32 -11.06
CA PHE A 152 -6.04 3.89 -10.20
C PHE A 152 -6.07 5.41 -10.39
N LYS A 153 -7.27 5.99 -10.32
CA LYS A 153 -7.49 7.44 -10.32
C LYS A 153 -7.88 7.91 -8.94
N LYS A 154 -7.36 9.07 -8.54
CA LYS A 154 -7.76 9.74 -7.31
C LYS A 154 -9.22 10.19 -7.40
N ILE A 155 -10.00 9.97 -6.36
CA ILE A 155 -11.41 10.38 -6.24
C ILE A 155 -11.63 11.32 -5.05
#